data_AF-A0A2V2RNR8-F1
#
_entry.id   AF-A0A2V2RNR8-F1
#
_cell.length_a   1.000
_cell.length_b   1.000
_cell.length_c   1.000
_cell.angle_alpha   90.00
_cell.angle_beta   90.00
_cell.angle_gamma   90.00
#
_symmetry.space_group_name_H-M   'P 1'
#
loop_
_entity.id
_entity.type
_entity.pdbx_description
1 polymer ?
#
loop_
_entity_poly.entity_id
_entity_poly.type
_entity_poly.pdbx_seq_one_letter_code
_entity_poly.pdbx_strand_id
1 'polypeptide(L)'
;ASGGVRTPADIFKAIALGADGVVVGTAELIAIECDRCTNCERGRGCPFGIATSDPDLTDLIDPDWAAQRIINLYHSWRHQLIEYLDRLGIETLMELRGRTDLLGYIGE
;
A
#
# COMPACT_ATOMS: atom_id res chain seq x y z
N ALA A 1 -9.72 2.03 -6.62
CA ALA A 1 -9.93 0.82 -5.79
C ALA A 1 -9.24 0.99 -4.44
N SER A 2 -9.73 0.35 -3.38
CA SER A 2 -9.13 0.40 -2.04
C SER A 2 -9.41 -0.89 -1.29
N GLY A 3 -8.69 -1.11 -0.20
CA GLY A 3 -8.89 -2.25 0.69
C GLY A 3 -8.05 -3.46 0.29
N GLY A 4 -7.32 -4.03 1.24
CA GLY A 4 -6.53 -5.25 1.04
C GLY A 4 -5.32 -5.12 0.10
N VAL A 5 -5.00 -3.91 -0.38
CA VAL A 5 -3.83 -3.63 -1.22
C VAL A 5 -2.57 -3.72 -0.36
N ARG A 6 -1.77 -4.76 -0.60
CA ARG A 6 -0.58 -5.07 0.21
C ARG A 6 0.68 -5.14 -0.64
N THR A 7 0.53 -5.27 -1.96
CA THR A 7 1.64 -5.49 -2.89
C THR A 7 1.46 -4.70 -4.18
N PRO A 8 2.54 -4.49 -4.96
CA PRO A 8 2.45 -3.93 -6.31
C PRO A 8 1.54 -4.74 -7.24
N ALA A 9 1.50 -6.07 -7.07
CA ALA A 9 0.66 -6.95 -7.87
C ALA A 9 -0.83 -6.69 -7.63
N ASP A 10 -1.22 -6.33 -6.41
CA ASP A 10 -2.61 -5.95 -6.11
C ASP A 10 -2.99 -4.65 -6.84
N ILE A 11 -2.07 -3.68 -6.87
CA ILE A 11 -2.26 -2.43 -7.61
C ILE A 11 -2.43 -2.72 -9.10
N PHE A 12 -1.50 -3.50 -9.66
CA PHE A 12 -1.49 -3.86 -11.07
C PHE A 12 -2.79 -4.55 -11.49
N LYS A 13 -3.24 -5.55 -10.72
CA LYS A 13 -4.50 -6.27 -10.96
C LYS A 13 -5.71 -5.35 -10.82
N ALA A 14 -5.76 -4.49 -9.81
CA ALA A 14 -6.87 -3.56 -9.62
C ALA A 14 -7.02 -2.59 -10.79
N ILE A 15 -5.90 -2.07 -11.32
CA ILE A 15 -5.91 -1.21 -12.51
C ILE A 15 -6.33 -2.00 -13.75
N ALA A 16 -5.77 -3.20 -13.96
CA ALA A 16 -6.16 -4.09 -15.06
C ALA A 16 -7.67 -4.44 -15.05
N LEU A 17 -8.27 -4.56 -13.86
CA LEU A 17 -9.71 -4.73 -13.66
C LEU A 17 -10.55 -3.45 -13.89
N GLY A 18 -9.92 -2.31 -14.18
CA GLY A 18 -10.59 -1.07 -14.59
C GLY A 18 -10.45 0.12 -13.64
N ALA A 19 -9.76 -0.01 -12.50
CA ALA A 19 -9.57 1.10 -11.57
C ALA A 19 -8.66 2.19 -12.16
N ASP A 20 -9.03 3.46 -11.96
CA ASP A 20 -8.18 4.62 -12.31
C ASP A 20 -6.94 4.76 -11.41
N GLY A 21 -7.02 4.22 -10.20
CA GLY A 21 -6.02 4.39 -9.17
C GLY A 21 -6.35 3.56 -7.93
N VAL A 22 -5.40 3.51 -7.01
CA VAL A 22 -5.47 2.65 -5.83
C VAL A 22 -5.14 3.43 -4.57
N VAL A 23 -5.97 3.27 -3.55
CA VAL A 23 -5.74 3.84 -2.22
C VAL A 23 -5.14 2.76 -1.33
N VAL A 24 -3.97 3.07 -0.77
CA VAL A 24 -3.24 2.24 0.18
C VAL A 24 -3.51 2.78 1.59
N GLY A 25 -3.40 1.92 2.60
CA GLY A 25 -3.59 2.33 3.99
C GLY A 25 -2.86 1.39 4.93
N THR A 26 -3.36 0.16 5.12
CA THR A 26 -2.74 -0.81 6.04
C THR A 26 -1.27 -1.10 5.71
N ALA A 27 -0.88 -1.13 4.43
CA ALA A 27 0.52 -1.34 4.06
C ALA A 27 1.41 -0.14 4.46
N GLU A 28 0.90 1.09 4.40
CA GLU A 28 1.61 2.28 4.90
C GLU A 28 1.77 2.22 6.43
N LEU A 29 0.70 1.82 7.13
CA LEU A 29 0.75 1.61 8.58
C LEU A 29 1.80 0.56 8.97
N ILE A 30 1.86 -0.56 8.23
CA ILE A 30 2.88 -1.60 8.45
C ILE A 30 4.27 -1.05 8.13
N ALA A 31 4.42 -0.23 7.09
CA ALA A 31 5.71 0.38 6.77
C ALA A 31 6.24 1.25 7.91
N ILE A 32 5.36 1.89 8.70
CA ILE A 32 5.71 2.66 9.90
C ILE A 32 5.59 1.85 11.20
N GLU A 33 5.77 0.52 11.12
CA GLU A 33 5.85 -0.42 12.25
C GLU A 33 4.51 -0.71 12.97
N CYS A 34 3.39 -0.68 12.26
CA CYS A 34 2.13 -1.22 12.79
C CYS A 34 2.24 -2.73 13.04
N ASP A 35 2.28 -3.12 14.31
CA ASP A 35 2.31 -4.51 14.78
C ASP A 35 0.95 -5.24 14.67
N ARG A 36 -0.09 -4.56 14.19
CA ARG A 36 -1.46 -5.13 14.09
C ARG A 36 -2.02 -5.63 15.44
N CYS A 37 -1.65 -4.98 16.54
CA CYS A 37 -2.07 -5.29 17.91
C CYS A 37 -3.54 -5.05 18.26
N THR A 38 -4.37 -4.62 17.29
CA THR A 38 -5.83 -4.38 17.42
C THR A 38 -6.25 -3.48 18.59
N ASN A 39 -5.38 -2.56 19.02
CA ASN A 39 -5.65 -1.64 20.13
C ASN A 39 -5.99 -0.20 19.68
N CYS A 40 -6.19 0.03 18.37
CA CYS A 40 -6.32 1.37 17.81
C CYS A 40 -7.49 2.16 18.42
N GLU A 41 -8.57 1.48 18.77
CA GLU A 41 -9.84 2.04 19.27
C GLU A 41 -10.03 1.93 20.79
N ARG A 42 -9.05 1.40 21.53
CA ARG A 42 -9.19 1.09 22.96
C ARG A 42 -8.18 1.84 23.82
N GLY A 43 -8.57 2.14 25.06
CA GLY A 43 -7.67 2.71 26.07
C GLY A 43 -6.99 4.01 25.61
N ARG A 44 -5.66 4.04 25.67
CA ARG A 44 -4.82 5.14 25.19
C ARG A 44 -4.56 5.11 23.68
N GLY A 45 -5.13 4.16 22.93
CA GLY A 45 -4.87 3.96 21.50
C GLY A 45 -3.65 3.09 21.22
N CYS A 46 -3.05 3.25 20.04
CA CYS A 46 -1.89 2.47 19.60
C CYS A 46 -0.69 2.66 20.54
N PRO A 47 -0.13 1.57 21.13
CA PRO A 47 1.03 1.68 22.01
C PRO A 47 2.32 2.06 21.27
N PHE A 48 2.29 2.06 19.93
CA PHE A 48 3.39 2.46 19.06
C PHE A 48 3.24 3.90 18.53
N GLY A 49 2.24 4.66 18.99
CA GLY A 49 2.11 6.08 18.61
C GLY A 49 1.45 6.36 17.26
N ILE A 50 1.02 5.35 16.51
CA ILE A 50 0.45 5.52 15.16
C ILE A 50 -0.98 6.09 15.19
N ALA A 51 -1.85 5.47 15.99
CA ALA A 51 -3.27 5.79 16.10
C ALA A 51 -3.62 6.06 17.56
N THR A 52 -3.31 7.26 18.02
CA THR A 52 -3.55 7.71 19.40
C THR A 52 -3.74 9.23 19.41
N SER A 53 -4.38 9.73 20.45
CA SER A 53 -4.45 11.17 20.78
C SER A 53 -3.81 11.45 22.15
N ASP A 54 -3.15 10.45 22.73
CA ASP A 54 -2.43 10.57 23.98
C ASP A 54 -1.09 11.30 23.72
N PRO A 55 -0.81 12.42 24.40
CA PRO A 55 0.41 13.19 24.17
C PRO A 55 1.70 12.39 24.35
N ASP A 56 1.76 11.51 25.36
CA ASP A 56 2.98 10.75 25.64
C ASP A 56 3.27 9.69 24.56
N LEU A 57 2.23 9.19 23.90
CA LEU A 57 2.34 8.16 22.87
C LEU A 57 2.56 8.76 21.48
N THR A 58 2.06 9.96 21.23
CA THR A 58 2.20 10.62 19.92
C THR A 58 3.66 10.91 19.59
N ASP A 59 4.48 11.20 20.61
CA ASP A 59 5.91 11.48 20.44
C ASP A 59 6.77 10.22 20.16
N LEU A 60 6.18 9.02 20.16
CA LEU A 60 6.90 7.77 19.88
C LEU A 60 7.28 7.60 18.41
N ILE A 61 6.61 8.30 17.49
CA ILE A 61 6.90 8.26 16.06
C ILE A 61 7.32 9.65 15.59
N ASP A 62 8.54 9.73 15.10
CA ASP A 62 9.02 10.87 14.36
C ASP A 62 8.35 10.93 12.97
N PRO A 63 7.65 12.04 12.62
CA PRO A 63 6.93 12.15 11.35
C PRO A 63 7.84 12.09 10.11
N ASP A 64 9.05 12.62 10.19
CA ASP A 64 9.99 12.65 9.06
C ASP A 64 10.54 11.25 8.78
N TRP A 65 10.85 10.50 9.85
CA TRP A 65 11.20 9.08 9.77
C TRP A 65 10.07 8.25 9.16
N ALA A 66 8.83 8.45 9.63
CA ALA A 66 7.66 7.76 9.12
C ALA A 66 7.44 8.06 7.63
N ALA A 67 7.53 9.33 7.24
CA ALA A 67 7.43 9.76 5.85
C ALA A 67 8.50 9.08 4.97
N GLN A 68 9.76 9.05 5.41
CA GLN A 68 10.84 8.40 4.65
C GLN A 68 10.57 6.91 4.44
N ARG A 69 9.95 6.23 5.40
CA ARG A 69 9.61 4.80 5.27
C ARG A 69 8.48 4.56 4.27
N ILE A 70 7.46 5.41 4.26
CA ILE A 70 6.39 5.36 3.26
C ILE A 70 6.94 5.68 1.87
N ILE A 71 7.86 6.65 1.75
CA ILE A 71 8.58 6.95 0.51
C ILE A 71 9.33 5.70 0.01
N ASN A 72 10.08 5.03 0.88
CA ASN A 72 10.83 3.82 0.51
C ASN A 72 9.91 2.69 0.03
N LEU A 73 8.76 2.49 0.69
CA LEU A 73 7.73 1.54 0.26
C LEU A 73 7.27 1.86 -1.17
N TYR A 74 6.87 3.10 -1.43
CA TYR A 74 6.37 3.51 -2.74
C TYR A 74 7.43 3.48 -3.84
N HIS A 75 8.69 3.82 -3.54
CA HIS A 75 9.79 3.65 -4.50
C HIS A 75 9.98 2.18 -4.88
N SER A 76 10.02 1.27 -3.90
CA SER A 76 10.13 -0.17 -4.15
C SER A 76 8.96 -0.68 -5.00
N TRP A 77 7.74 -0.23 -4.70
CA TRP A 77 6.55 -0.62 -5.45
C TRP A 77 6.55 -0.07 -6.87
N ARG A 78 6.98 1.19 -7.06
CA ARG A 78 7.14 1.79 -8.38
C ARG A 78 8.10 0.99 -9.25
N HIS A 79 9.24 0.57 -8.71
CA HIS A 79 10.21 -0.25 -9.46
C HIS A 79 9.58 -1.56 -9.95
N GLN A 80 8.83 -2.25 -9.09
CA GLN A 80 8.15 -3.49 -9.46
C GLN A 80 7.01 -3.27 -10.48
N LEU A 81 6.25 -2.19 -10.35
CA LEU A 81 5.21 -1.84 -11.33
C LEU A 81 5.80 -1.57 -12.72
N ILE A 82 6.94 -0.87 -12.78
CA ILE A 82 7.66 -0.64 -14.05
C ILE A 82 8.11 -1.99 -14.65
N GLU A 83 8.65 -2.90 -13.84
CA GLU A 83 9.03 -4.24 -14.30
C GLU A 83 7.83 -5.03 -14.86
N TYR A 84 6.66 -4.94 -14.21
CA TYR A 84 5.46 -5.62 -14.70
C TYR A 84 4.98 -5.07 -16.04
N LEU A 85 5.01 -3.74 -16.19
CA LEU A 85 4.63 -3.05 -17.42
C LEU A 85 5.59 -3.39 -18.57
N ASP A 86 6.90 -3.35 -18.32
CA ASP A 86 7.94 -3.69 -19.29
C ASP A 86 7.79 -5.13 -19.81
N ARG A 87 7.55 -6.08 -18.92
CA ARG A 87 7.32 -7.50 -19.27
C ARG A 87 6.10 -7.74 -20.15
N LEU A 88 5.15 -6.81 -20.16
CA LEU A 88 3.93 -6.88 -20.96
C LEU A 88 3.97 -5.94 -22.18
N GLY A 89 5.05 -5.18 -22.37
CA GLY A 89 5.19 -4.20 -23.44
C GLY A 89 4.20 -3.04 -23.34
N ILE A 90 3.85 -2.64 -22.12
CA ILE A 90 2.93 -1.52 -21.85
C ILE A 90 3.73 -0.34 -21.33
N GLU A 91 3.50 0.86 -21.86
CA GLU A 91 4.32 2.03 -21.47
C GLU A 91 3.74 2.75 -20.24
N THR A 92 2.42 2.71 -20.07
CA THR A 92 1.72 3.46 -19.02
C THR A 92 0.71 2.63 -18.24
N LEU A 93 0.48 2.99 -16.96
CA LEU A 93 -0.60 2.39 -16.17
C LEU A 93 -1.99 2.68 -16.77
N MET A 94 -2.13 3.74 -17.57
CA MET A 94 -3.38 4.09 -18.23
C MET A 94 -3.74 3.09 -19.33
N GLU A 95 -2.75 2.61 -20.10
CA GLU A 95 -2.94 1.55 -21.10
C GLU A 95 -3.28 0.19 -20.48
N LEU A 96 -2.82 -0.06 -19.26
CA LEU A 96 -3.18 -1.26 -18.51
C LEU A 96 -4.65 -1.26 -18.09
N ARG A 97 -5.27 -0.08 -17.92
CA ARG A 97 -6.61 0.04 -17.35
C ARG A 97 -7.63 -0.72 -18.18
N GLY A 98 -8.33 -1.67 -17.55
CA GLY A 98 -9.38 -2.46 -18.20
C GLY A 98 -8.85 -3.57 -19.11
N ARG A 99 -7.53 -3.82 -19.16
CA ARG A 99 -6.92 -4.96 -19.85
C ARG A 99 -7.12 -6.27 -19.09
N THR A 100 -8.38 -6.64 -18.90
CA THR A 100 -8.75 -7.90 -18.24
C THR A 100 -8.30 -9.13 -19.02
N ASP A 101 -8.01 -8.98 -20.32
CA ASP A 101 -7.40 -10.00 -21.17
C ASP A 101 -6.01 -10.46 -20.68
N LEU A 102 -5.32 -9.62 -19.90
CA LEU A 102 -4.02 -9.94 -19.30
C LEU A 102 -4.14 -10.70 -17.97
N LEU A 103 -5.37 -10.92 -17.48
CA LEU A 103 -5.63 -11.61 -16.22
C LEU A 103 -6.19 -13.01 -16.50
N GLY A 104 -5.54 -14.01 -15.91
CA GLY A 104 -5.99 -15.40 -15.95
C GLY A 104 -6.26 -15.93 -14.55
N TYR A 105 -7.34 -16.69 -14.39
CA TYR A 105 -7.51 -17.55 -13.22
C TYR A 105 -6.62 -18.78 -13.41
N ILE A 106 -5.58 -18.87 -12.60
CA ILE A 106 -4.79 -20.09 -12.46
C ILE A 106 -5.50 -20.87 -11.36
N GLY A 107 -6.29 -21.88 -11.76
CA GLY A 107 -6.97 -22.75 -10.79
C GLY A 107 -6.00 -23.50 -9.88
N GLU A 108 -6.56 -24.27 -8.96
CA GLU A 108 -5.81 -25.29 -8.21
C GLU A 108 -5.48 -26.50 -9.10
#